data_AF-A0A965CHL0-F1
#
_entry.id   AF-A0A965CHL0-F1
#
_cell.length_a   1.000
_cell.length_b   1.000
_cell.length_c   1.000
_cell.angle_alpha   90.00
_cell.angle_beta   90.00
_cell.angle_gamma   90.00
#
_symmetry.space_group_name_H-M   'P 1'
#
loop_
_entity.id
_entity.type
_entity.pdbx_description
1 polymer ?
#
loop_
_entity_poly.entity_id
_entity_poly.type
_entity_poly.pdbx_seq_one_letter_code
_entity_poly.pdbx_strand_id
1 'polypeptide(L)'
;MNAPTASSPRFVRLNAADNVAVAVDPIEPGSVIYGATASVRIPRGHKMALSALSDGQPIMKFGQIIGFAKGAIKPGEWVHEHNVVMHDFERDYRFAEDAKNEELLPKNLQATFEGFRRANGQVGTRNYIAILTSVNCSASVARFIAEDLNRSGLLDQYPNIDGIIPLVQGGGCAIDVKGEGYDVLKRTQWGYATNPNVAGVLMVGLGCEGFQIGRWKEAYNIVESDTFRTMTIQETGGTKKTVAAGVDAVKTMLPIANKAKRETVPASELMLALQCGGSDGYSGITANPALGAAVDELVRHGGTAILSETPEIYGAEHLLTRRAATRAVGEKLVDRIKWWEDYTSRNKMEMNNNPSPGNKLGGLTTILEKSLGAAAKGGTTTMTGVYEYAEKVDTKGFVFMDTPGYDPVSATGQVAGGANILCFTTGRGSAYGCKPTPSIKLATNSEIYRKMIDDMDINCGDILDGVSIEEKGKEIFAKVLEVASGTRSKSEELGYGDAEFVPWTIGATM
;
A
#
# COMPACT_ATOMS: atom_id res chain seq x y z
N MET A 1 -31.34 -30.49 -30.73
CA MET A 1 -29.99 -30.31 -30.16
C MET A 1 -30.14 -29.48 -28.91
N ASN A 2 -29.92 -30.10 -27.75
CA ASN A 2 -30.10 -29.46 -26.45
C ASN A 2 -29.05 -28.36 -26.30
N ALA A 3 -29.49 -27.16 -25.93
CA ALA A 3 -28.61 -26.08 -25.49
C ALA A 3 -27.68 -26.61 -24.38
N PRO A 4 -26.40 -26.21 -24.35
CA PRO A 4 -25.51 -26.60 -23.27
C PRO A 4 -26.17 -26.23 -21.94
N THR A 5 -26.33 -27.19 -21.03
CA THR A 5 -26.78 -26.91 -19.67
C THR A 5 -25.80 -25.93 -19.07
N ALA A 6 -26.21 -24.68 -18.89
CA ALA A 6 -25.40 -23.68 -18.21
C ALA A 6 -24.97 -24.27 -16.86
N SER A 7 -23.66 -24.38 -16.61
CA SER A 7 -23.16 -24.75 -15.30
C SER A 7 -23.80 -23.82 -14.26
N SER A 8 -24.24 -24.36 -13.13
CA SER A 8 -24.75 -23.52 -12.03
C SER A 8 -23.74 -22.42 -11.72
N PRO A 9 -24.18 -21.16 -11.53
CA PRO A 9 -23.26 -20.04 -11.30
C PRO A 9 -22.42 -20.34 -10.06
N ARG A 10 -21.11 -20.04 -10.10
CA ARG A 10 -20.22 -20.30 -8.95
C ARG A 10 -20.45 -19.29 -7.83
N PHE A 11 -20.28 -19.76 -6.61
CA PHE A 11 -20.43 -19.00 -5.37
C PHE A 11 -19.44 -19.50 -4.32
N VAL A 12 -19.12 -18.63 -3.37
CA VAL A 12 -18.25 -18.96 -2.23
C VAL A 12 -18.95 -18.58 -0.93
N ARG A 13 -19.12 -19.57 -0.05
CA ARG A 13 -19.41 -19.37 1.38
C ARG A 13 -18.12 -19.59 2.14
N LEU A 14 -17.65 -18.57 2.85
CA LEU A 14 -16.27 -18.52 3.38
C LEU A 14 -16.17 -19.20 4.75
N ASN A 15 -17.25 -19.20 5.52
CA ASN A 15 -17.34 -19.83 6.82
C ASN A 15 -18.71 -20.51 7.01
N ALA A 16 -18.74 -21.59 7.79
CA ALA A 16 -19.98 -22.30 8.13
C ALA A 16 -20.98 -21.44 8.94
N ALA A 17 -20.51 -20.38 9.60
CA ALA A 17 -21.35 -19.41 10.29
C ALA A 17 -21.90 -18.31 9.37
N ASP A 18 -21.43 -18.20 8.12
CA ASP A 18 -21.85 -17.16 7.20
C ASP A 18 -23.32 -17.33 6.82
N ASN A 19 -24.09 -16.25 6.87
CA ASN A 19 -25.49 -16.23 6.42
C ASN A 19 -25.64 -15.57 5.02
N VAL A 20 -24.52 -15.26 4.38
CA VAL A 20 -24.43 -14.82 2.98
C VAL A 20 -23.40 -15.65 2.20
N ALA A 21 -23.52 -15.67 0.88
CA ALA A 21 -22.48 -16.16 -0.03
C ALA A 21 -22.10 -15.10 -1.05
N VAL A 22 -20.85 -15.12 -1.51
CA VAL A 22 -20.34 -14.21 -2.55
C VAL A 22 -20.50 -14.84 -3.93
N ALA A 23 -21.06 -14.09 -4.87
CA ALA A 23 -21.19 -14.49 -6.27
C ALA A 23 -19.82 -14.42 -6.97
N VAL A 24 -19.37 -15.52 -7.57
CA VAL A 24 -18.16 -15.55 -8.43
C VAL A 24 -18.52 -15.23 -9.88
N ASP A 25 -19.64 -15.79 -10.32
CA ASP A 25 -20.27 -15.48 -11.60
C ASP A 25 -21.57 -14.67 -11.34
N PRO A 26 -22.07 -13.85 -12.29
CA PRO A 26 -23.37 -13.22 -12.14
C PRO A 26 -24.48 -14.25 -11.90
N ILE A 27 -25.32 -14.00 -10.90
CA ILE A 27 -26.44 -14.89 -10.56
C ILE A 27 -27.71 -14.29 -11.14
N GLU A 28 -28.34 -15.01 -12.07
CA GLU A 28 -29.61 -14.58 -12.67
C GLU A 28 -30.81 -15.02 -11.79
N PRO A 29 -31.94 -14.28 -11.83
CA PRO A 29 -33.14 -14.66 -11.10
C PRO A 29 -33.57 -16.11 -11.37
N GLY A 30 -33.99 -16.82 -10.32
CA GLY A 30 -34.38 -18.23 -10.40
C GLY A 30 -33.24 -19.23 -10.19
N SER A 31 -31.98 -18.79 -10.17
CA SER A 31 -30.84 -19.65 -9.82
C SER A 31 -30.95 -20.11 -8.36
N VAL A 32 -30.73 -21.40 -8.10
CA VAL A 32 -30.77 -21.98 -6.75
C VAL A 32 -29.36 -22.20 -6.22
N ILE A 33 -29.04 -21.57 -5.10
CA ILE A 33 -27.71 -21.58 -4.47
C ILE A 33 -27.89 -21.88 -2.99
N TYR A 34 -27.27 -22.97 -2.49
CA TYR A 34 -27.46 -23.47 -1.12
C TYR A 34 -28.95 -23.61 -0.69
N GLY A 35 -29.83 -23.94 -1.64
CA GLY A 35 -31.27 -24.07 -1.38
C GLY A 35 -32.06 -22.75 -1.35
N ALA A 36 -31.40 -21.60 -1.52
CA ALA A 36 -32.04 -20.30 -1.69
C ALA A 36 -32.15 -19.94 -3.18
N THR A 37 -33.30 -19.43 -3.62
CA THR A 37 -33.56 -19.03 -5.00
C THR A 37 -33.33 -17.53 -5.17
N ALA A 38 -32.42 -17.13 -6.05
CA ALA A 38 -32.16 -15.73 -6.34
C ALA A 38 -33.42 -15.02 -6.83
N SER A 39 -33.85 -13.96 -6.13
CA SER A 39 -35.06 -13.19 -6.47
C SER A 39 -34.80 -12.12 -7.54
N VAL A 40 -33.56 -11.65 -7.61
CA VAL A 40 -33.08 -10.62 -8.53
C VAL A 40 -31.71 -11.03 -9.08
N ARG A 41 -31.24 -10.31 -10.10
CA ARG A 41 -29.88 -10.48 -10.60
C ARG A 41 -28.88 -9.99 -9.55
N ILE A 42 -27.89 -10.83 -9.21
CA ILE A 42 -26.83 -10.50 -8.25
C ILE A 42 -25.52 -10.38 -9.03
N PRO A 43 -24.91 -9.19 -9.07
CA PRO A 43 -23.67 -9.00 -9.80
C PRO A 43 -22.51 -9.78 -9.19
N ARG A 44 -21.51 -10.05 -10.01
CA ARG A 44 -20.25 -10.70 -9.60
C ARG A 44 -19.61 -9.90 -8.44
N GLY A 45 -19.11 -10.59 -7.42
CA GLY A 45 -18.50 -10.00 -6.22
C GLY A 45 -19.49 -9.54 -5.15
N HIS A 46 -20.80 -9.51 -5.45
CA HIS A 46 -21.81 -9.16 -4.46
C HIS A 46 -22.31 -10.38 -3.68
N LYS A 47 -23.12 -10.11 -2.64
CA LYS A 47 -23.60 -11.11 -1.70
C LYS A 47 -25.06 -11.48 -1.93
N MET A 48 -25.38 -12.74 -1.73
CA MET A 48 -26.74 -13.25 -1.64
C MET A 48 -27.03 -13.76 -0.22
N ALA A 49 -28.21 -13.48 0.32
CA ALA A 49 -28.65 -14.06 1.58
C ALA A 49 -28.91 -15.57 1.44
N LEU A 50 -28.38 -16.37 2.37
CA LEU A 50 -28.57 -17.82 2.41
C LEU A 50 -29.76 -18.25 3.28
N SER A 51 -30.22 -17.35 4.15
CA SER A 51 -31.30 -17.59 5.11
C SER A 51 -32.08 -16.29 5.34
N ALA A 52 -33.26 -16.40 5.98
CA ALA A 52 -34.04 -15.22 6.33
C ALA A 52 -33.34 -14.45 7.45
N LEU A 53 -33.26 -13.13 7.31
CA LEU A 53 -32.71 -12.22 8.30
C LEU A 53 -33.79 -11.24 8.75
N SER A 54 -33.96 -11.10 10.06
CA SER A 54 -34.85 -10.10 10.66
C SER A 54 -34.19 -8.72 10.65
N ASP A 55 -34.99 -7.65 10.79
CA ASP A 55 -34.46 -6.30 10.96
C ASP A 55 -33.48 -6.23 12.14
N GLY A 56 -32.33 -5.56 11.94
CA GLY A 56 -31.25 -5.47 12.92
C GLY A 56 -30.44 -6.76 13.11
N GLN A 57 -30.72 -7.86 12.43
CA GLN A 57 -29.96 -9.10 12.57
C GLN A 57 -28.55 -8.95 11.97
N PRO A 58 -27.50 -9.50 12.62
CA PRO A 58 -26.13 -9.46 12.08
C PRO A 58 -25.99 -10.22 10.76
N ILE A 59 -25.29 -9.60 9.81
CA ILE A 59 -24.89 -10.19 8.55
C ILE A 59 -23.46 -10.71 8.71
N MET A 60 -23.29 -12.02 8.48
CA MET A 60 -22.06 -12.74 8.78
C MET A 60 -21.35 -13.15 7.49
N LYS A 61 -20.10 -12.73 7.34
CA LYS A 61 -19.16 -13.13 6.27
C LYS A 61 -17.78 -13.34 6.89
N PHE A 62 -17.02 -14.35 6.45
CA PHE A 62 -15.76 -14.77 7.09
C PHE A 62 -15.94 -15.20 8.57
N GLY A 63 -17.16 -15.56 8.96
CA GLY A 63 -17.52 -15.80 10.36
C GLY A 63 -17.55 -14.54 11.22
N GLN A 64 -17.54 -13.34 10.61
CA GLN A 64 -17.50 -12.05 11.29
C GLN A 64 -18.69 -11.18 10.87
N ILE A 65 -19.07 -10.25 11.74
CA ILE A 65 -20.14 -9.28 11.45
C ILE A 65 -19.61 -8.28 10.42
N ILE A 66 -20.30 -8.16 9.29
CA ILE A 66 -20.03 -7.16 8.26
C ILE A 66 -21.06 -6.04 8.21
N GLY A 67 -22.08 -6.09 9.06
CA GLY A 67 -23.16 -5.11 9.12
C GLY A 67 -24.43 -5.76 9.66
N PHE A 68 -25.52 -5.01 9.65
CA PHE A 68 -26.82 -5.43 10.16
C PHE A 68 -27.88 -5.23 9.09
N ALA A 69 -28.87 -6.11 9.06
CA ALA A 69 -29.98 -6.01 8.12
C ALA A 69 -30.82 -4.75 8.39
N LYS A 70 -31.15 -4.01 7.33
CA LYS A 70 -32.08 -2.88 7.34
C LYS A 70 -33.42 -3.35 6.77
N GLY A 71 -34.33 -3.71 7.65
CA GLY A 71 -35.55 -4.45 7.33
C GLY A 71 -35.31 -5.96 7.22
N ALA A 72 -36.39 -6.71 7.02
CA ALA A 72 -36.29 -8.15 6.79
C ALA A 72 -35.70 -8.46 5.42
N ILE A 73 -34.71 -9.37 5.36
CA ILE A 73 -34.07 -9.85 4.14
C ILE A 73 -34.45 -11.32 3.94
N LYS A 74 -35.00 -11.67 2.78
CA LYS A 74 -35.39 -13.06 2.46
C LYS A 74 -34.22 -13.86 1.87
N PRO A 75 -34.21 -15.21 2.03
CA PRO A 75 -33.24 -16.04 1.31
C PRO A 75 -33.28 -15.75 -0.19
N GLY A 76 -32.11 -15.63 -0.81
CA GLY A 76 -31.98 -15.34 -2.23
C GLY A 76 -32.00 -13.86 -2.62
N GLU A 77 -32.20 -12.95 -1.67
CA GLU A 77 -32.11 -11.51 -1.92
C GLU A 77 -30.66 -11.02 -2.02
N TRP A 78 -30.47 -9.96 -2.80
CA TRP A 78 -29.19 -9.26 -2.93
C TRP A 78 -28.90 -8.48 -1.64
N VAL A 79 -27.74 -8.74 -1.02
CA VAL A 79 -27.33 -8.08 0.22
C VAL A 79 -26.30 -7.00 -0.09
N HIS A 80 -26.70 -5.73 0.07
CA HIS A 80 -25.86 -4.57 -0.22
C HIS A 80 -26.37 -3.27 0.48
N GLU A 81 -25.85 -2.10 0.11
CA GLU A 81 -26.10 -0.83 0.82
C GLU A 81 -27.60 -0.44 0.95
N HIS A 82 -28.46 -0.94 0.07
CA HIS A 82 -29.90 -0.66 0.15
C HIS A 82 -30.60 -1.37 1.32
N ASN A 83 -30.04 -2.48 1.82
CA ASN A 83 -30.59 -3.29 2.91
C ASN A 83 -29.58 -3.65 4.01
N VAL A 84 -28.42 -2.98 4.07
CA VAL A 84 -27.39 -3.15 5.11
C VAL A 84 -27.03 -1.82 5.74
N VAL A 85 -26.91 -1.81 7.06
CA VAL A 85 -26.43 -0.66 7.86
C VAL A 85 -25.29 -1.05 8.78
N MET A 86 -24.51 -0.06 9.21
CA MET A 86 -23.51 -0.21 10.27
C MET A 86 -24.01 0.36 11.58
N HIS A 87 -23.66 -0.32 12.66
CA HIS A 87 -23.80 0.15 14.03
C HIS A 87 -22.47 -0.11 14.76
N ASP A 88 -22.21 0.69 15.79
CA ASP A 88 -21.10 0.41 16.69
C ASP A 88 -21.42 -0.81 17.56
N PHE A 89 -20.41 -1.63 17.79
CA PHE A 89 -20.48 -2.78 18.69
C PHE A 89 -19.13 -2.98 19.36
N GLU A 90 -19.14 -3.47 20.60
CA GLU A 90 -17.92 -3.71 21.36
C GLU A 90 -17.05 -4.78 20.70
N ARG A 91 -15.74 -4.56 20.75
CA ARG A 91 -14.72 -5.49 20.24
C ARG A 91 -13.86 -5.95 21.40
N ASP A 92 -13.70 -7.26 21.50
CA ASP A 92 -12.74 -7.87 22.40
C ASP A 92 -11.37 -7.92 21.68
N TYR A 93 -10.46 -7.03 22.07
CA TYR A 93 -9.16 -6.87 21.41
C TYR A 93 -8.16 -7.99 21.69
N ARG A 94 -8.38 -8.81 22.75
CA ARG A 94 -7.59 -10.02 23.05
C ARG A 94 -6.08 -9.86 22.91
N PHE A 95 -5.55 -8.74 23.41
CA PHE A 95 -4.19 -8.30 23.11
C PHE A 95 -3.14 -9.39 23.33
N ALA A 96 -2.39 -9.71 22.28
CA ALA A 96 -1.28 -10.66 22.27
C ALA A 96 -1.63 -12.13 22.62
N GLU A 97 -2.91 -12.52 22.65
CA GLU A 97 -3.31 -13.91 22.97
C GLU A 97 -2.79 -14.96 21.97
N ASP A 98 -2.62 -14.60 20.70
CA ASP A 98 -2.14 -15.48 19.63
C ASP A 98 -0.74 -15.13 19.13
N ALA A 99 -0.02 -14.29 19.88
CA ALA A 99 1.36 -13.95 19.56
C ALA A 99 2.26 -15.19 19.60
N LYS A 100 3.13 -15.33 18.60
CA LYS A 100 4.07 -16.43 18.44
C LYS A 100 5.46 -15.89 18.13
N ASN A 101 6.47 -16.62 18.56
CA ASN A 101 7.83 -16.38 18.08
C ASN A 101 7.98 -17.07 16.72
N GLU A 102 8.11 -16.27 15.66
CA GLU A 102 8.27 -16.82 14.32
C GLU A 102 9.65 -17.47 14.15
N GLU A 103 9.67 -18.71 13.69
CA GLU A 103 10.91 -19.42 13.41
C GLU A 103 11.46 -19.00 12.05
N LEU A 104 12.58 -18.28 12.07
CA LEU A 104 13.32 -17.94 10.87
C LEU A 104 13.98 -19.18 10.28
N LEU A 105 14.06 -19.23 8.95
CA LEU A 105 14.84 -20.25 8.26
C LEU A 105 16.33 -20.10 8.64
N PRO A 106 17.07 -21.23 8.75
CA PRO A 106 18.53 -21.21 8.83
C PRO A 106 19.12 -20.34 7.71
N LYS A 107 20.18 -19.57 7.99
CA LYS A 107 20.77 -18.61 7.05
C LYS A 107 21.10 -19.20 5.67
N ASN A 108 21.51 -20.47 5.61
CA ASN A 108 21.84 -21.17 4.36
C ASN A 108 20.60 -21.59 3.53
N LEU A 109 19.39 -21.48 4.08
CA LEU A 109 18.12 -21.73 3.41
C LEU A 109 17.34 -20.44 3.11
N GLN A 110 17.85 -19.30 3.55
CA GLN A 110 17.21 -18.02 3.27
C GLN A 110 17.41 -17.64 1.80
N ALA A 111 16.35 -17.17 1.16
CA ALA A 111 16.38 -16.69 -0.20
C ALA A 111 17.26 -15.44 -0.33
N THR A 112 17.67 -15.13 -1.55
CA THR A 112 18.51 -13.98 -1.86
C THR A 112 17.93 -13.19 -3.04
N PHE A 113 18.37 -11.95 -3.20
CA PHE A 113 18.10 -11.11 -4.38
C PHE A 113 19.34 -10.26 -4.71
N GLU A 114 19.36 -9.70 -5.92
CA GLU A 114 20.46 -8.83 -6.39
C GLU A 114 20.19 -7.37 -6.04
N GLY A 115 20.78 -6.85 -4.95
CA GLY A 115 20.48 -5.52 -4.40
C GLY A 115 21.68 -4.57 -4.34
N PHE A 116 21.42 -3.28 -4.15
CA PHE A 116 22.44 -2.24 -3.98
C PHE A 116 22.72 -1.98 -2.49
N ARG A 117 23.83 -2.49 -1.97
CA ARG A 117 24.25 -2.19 -0.59
C ARG A 117 24.64 -0.73 -0.44
N ARG A 118 24.11 -0.07 0.58
CA ARG A 118 24.43 1.32 0.95
C ARG A 118 25.43 1.36 2.10
N ALA A 119 26.15 2.47 2.22
CA ALA A 119 27.14 2.68 3.29
C ALA A 119 26.52 2.65 4.69
N ASN A 120 25.23 2.94 4.81
CA ASN A 120 24.48 2.89 6.07
C ASN A 120 23.97 1.47 6.44
N GLY A 121 24.31 0.45 5.64
CA GLY A 121 23.94 -0.95 5.86
C GLY A 121 22.62 -1.38 5.23
N GLN A 122 21.76 -0.45 4.79
CA GLN A 122 20.52 -0.79 4.09
C GLN A 122 20.78 -1.26 2.66
N VAL A 123 19.82 -1.95 2.05
CA VAL A 123 19.92 -2.43 0.66
C VAL A 123 18.75 -1.91 -0.18
N GLY A 124 19.09 -1.31 -1.31
CA GLY A 124 18.12 -0.85 -2.32
C GLY A 124 17.84 -1.92 -3.36
N THR A 125 16.61 -1.94 -3.88
CA THR A 125 16.22 -2.67 -5.09
C THR A 125 16.39 -1.83 -6.35
N ARG A 126 16.53 -0.51 -6.20
CA ARG A 126 16.78 0.48 -7.25
C ARG A 126 17.87 1.47 -6.82
N ASN A 127 18.32 2.31 -7.76
CA ASN A 127 19.43 3.23 -7.64
C ASN A 127 19.11 4.55 -8.36
N TYR A 128 18.16 5.29 -7.81
CA TYR A 128 17.72 6.59 -8.33
C TYR A 128 18.53 7.76 -7.76
N ILE A 129 18.59 8.86 -8.50
CA ILE A 129 18.89 10.17 -7.92
C ILE A 129 17.57 10.94 -7.77
N ALA A 130 17.28 11.42 -6.57
CA ALA A 130 16.04 12.11 -6.25
C ALA A 130 16.23 13.62 -6.18
N ILE A 131 15.29 14.37 -6.78
CA ILE A 131 15.20 15.81 -6.65
C ILE A 131 13.97 16.13 -5.81
N LEU A 132 14.18 16.37 -4.51
CA LEU A 132 13.13 16.67 -3.54
C LEU A 132 12.81 18.16 -3.52
N THR A 133 11.56 18.51 -3.21
CA THR A 133 11.15 19.91 -3.05
C THR A 133 10.69 20.26 -1.63
N SER A 134 11.10 21.43 -1.13
CA SER A 134 10.59 21.95 0.16
C SER A 134 9.17 22.49 0.07
N VAL A 135 8.73 22.91 -1.12
CA VAL A 135 7.44 23.60 -1.36
C VAL A 135 6.97 23.43 -2.81
N ASN A 136 5.68 23.66 -3.06
CA ASN A 136 5.11 23.68 -4.42
C ASN A 136 5.82 24.66 -5.37
N CYS A 137 6.27 25.82 -4.89
CA CYS A 137 6.96 26.82 -5.72
C CYS A 137 8.29 26.31 -6.32
N SER A 138 8.91 25.29 -5.72
CA SER A 138 10.11 24.63 -6.26
C SER A 138 9.82 23.44 -7.19
N ALA A 139 8.55 23.02 -7.32
CA ALA A 139 8.15 21.85 -8.10
C ALA A 139 8.56 21.94 -9.58
N SER A 140 8.31 23.08 -10.23
CA SER A 140 8.69 23.25 -11.65
C SER A 140 10.20 23.20 -11.86
N VAL A 141 10.98 23.79 -10.96
CA VAL A 141 12.44 23.76 -11.05
C VAL A 141 12.97 22.33 -10.93
N ALA A 142 12.45 21.55 -9.98
CA ALA A 142 12.82 20.14 -9.83
C ALA A 142 12.48 19.31 -11.08
N ARG A 143 11.27 19.50 -11.65
CA ARG A 143 10.87 18.84 -12.90
C ARG A 143 11.78 19.22 -14.06
N PHE A 144 12.10 20.49 -14.24
CA PHE A 144 12.98 20.93 -15.33
C PHE A 144 14.38 20.35 -15.22
N ILE A 145 14.95 20.23 -14.01
CA ILE A 145 16.25 19.58 -13.80
C ILE A 145 16.17 18.10 -14.20
N ALA A 146 15.15 17.37 -13.72
CA ALA A 146 14.99 15.95 -14.03
C ALA A 146 14.76 15.71 -15.53
N GLU A 147 13.90 16.50 -16.16
CA GLU A 147 13.59 16.42 -17.59
C GLU A 147 14.82 16.69 -18.46
N ASP A 148 15.62 17.72 -18.13
CA ASP A 148 16.86 18.05 -18.86
C ASP A 148 17.83 16.86 -18.86
N LEU A 149 18.09 16.30 -17.67
CA LEU A 149 19.05 15.20 -17.51
C LEU A 149 18.55 13.87 -18.10
N ASN A 150 17.27 13.54 -17.93
CA ASN A 150 16.71 12.31 -18.49
C ASN A 150 16.64 12.35 -20.02
N ARG A 151 16.45 13.54 -20.63
CA ARG A 151 16.40 13.70 -22.09
C ARG A 151 17.76 13.91 -22.74
N SER A 152 18.81 14.18 -21.97
CA SER A 152 20.13 14.51 -22.54
C SER A 152 20.91 13.30 -23.08
N GLY A 153 20.44 12.07 -22.87
CA GLY A 153 21.17 10.83 -23.20
C GLY A 153 22.39 10.57 -22.29
N LEU A 154 22.54 11.35 -21.20
CA LEU A 154 23.71 11.23 -20.32
C LEU A 154 23.68 9.93 -19.49
N LEU A 155 22.48 9.45 -19.14
CA LEU A 155 22.29 8.24 -18.35
C LEU A 155 22.79 6.97 -19.07
N ASP A 156 22.92 6.97 -20.39
CA ASP A 156 23.49 5.85 -21.16
C ASP A 156 24.94 5.52 -20.73
N GLN A 157 25.65 6.49 -20.14
CA GLN A 157 27.01 6.32 -19.61
C GLN A 157 27.04 5.77 -18.17
N TYR A 158 25.88 5.70 -17.51
CA TYR A 158 25.73 5.32 -16.09
C TYR A 158 24.70 4.18 -15.93
N PRO A 159 25.02 2.96 -16.41
CA PRO A 159 24.06 1.86 -16.52
C PRO A 159 23.53 1.34 -15.17
N ASN A 160 24.16 1.70 -14.05
CA ASN A 160 23.67 1.31 -12.73
C ASN A 160 22.68 2.33 -12.14
N ILE A 161 22.33 3.40 -12.84
CA ILE A 161 21.38 4.41 -12.36
C ILE A 161 20.01 4.17 -13.02
N ASP A 162 18.99 3.92 -12.21
CA ASP A 162 17.64 3.61 -12.69
C ASP A 162 16.89 4.85 -13.22
N GLY A 163 17.35 6.05 -12.86
CA GLY A 163 16.85 7.32 -13.37
C GLY A 163 17.07 8.49 -12.43
N ILE A 164 16.63 9.66 -12.87
CA ILE A 164 16.59 10.88 -12.06
C ILE A 164 15.13 11.28 -11.89
N ILE A 165 14.66 11.34 -10.65
CA ILE A 165 13.23 11.47 -10.35
C ILE A 165 12.93 12.78 -9.62
N PRO A 166 11.96 13.58 -10.09
CA PRO A 166 11.47 14.72 -9.34
C PRO A 166 10.41 14.27 -8.33
N LEU A 167 10.68 14.44 -7.04
CA LEU A 167 9.76 14.15 -5.94
C LEU A 167 9.20 15.45 -5.41
N VAL A 168 8.12 15.89 -6.04
CA VAL A 168 7.53 17.21 -5.86
C VAL A 168 6.28 17.16 -4.99
N GLN A 169 6.14 18.13 -4.09
CA GLN A 169 4.99 18.20 -3.18
C GLN A 169 4.17 19.50 -3.41
N GLY A 170 2.85 19.40 -3.24
CA GLY A 170 1.89 20.46 -3.54
C GLY A 170 1.58 21.43 -2.38
N GLY A 171 2.17 21.22 -1.22
CA GLY A 171 1.99 22.06 -0.03
C GLY A 171 2.53 23.48 -0.18
N GLY A 172 1.93 24.39 0.59
CA GLY A 172 2.21 25.82 0.56
C GLY A 172 3.03 26.33 1.75
N CYS A 173 3.30 27.63 1.76
CA CYS A 173 4.14 28.27 2.77
C CYS A 173 3.48 28.38 4.16
N ALA A 174 2.14 28.44 4.22
CA ALA A 174 1.35 28.68 5.44
C ALA A 174 1.02 27.37 6.17
N ILE A 175 2.05 26.65 6.60
CA ILE A 175 1.94 25.44 7.43
C ILE A 175 2.18 25.76 8.90
N ASP A 176 1.48 25.10 9.82
CA ASP A 176 1.80 25.15 11.25
C ASP A 176 3.12 24.41 11.52
N VAL A 177 4.21 25.18 11.62
CA VAL A 177 5.58 24.67 11.81
C VAL A 177 5.83 24.01 13.18
N LYS A 178 4.82 23.99 14.07
CA LYS A 178 4.86 23.28 15.36
C LYS A 178 3.87 22.12 15.42
N GLY A 179 3.07 21.93 14.38
CA GLY A 179 1.99 20.96 14.34
C GLY A 179 2.39 19.64 13.69
N GLU A 180 1.53 18.64 13.87
CA GLU A 180 1.68 17.27 13.36
C GLU A 180 1.93 17.21 11.83
N GLY A 181 1.23 18.06 11.06
CA GLY A 181 1.43 18.12 9.61
C GLY A 181 2.86 18.51 9.20
N TYR A 182 3.51 19.38 9.95
CA TYR A 182 4.90 19.76 9.70
C TYR A 182 5.86 18.62 10.06
N ASP A 183 5.64 17.94 11.18
CA ASP A 183 6.46 16.80 11.59
C ASP A 183 6.32 15.62 10.62
N VAL A 184 5.11 15.35 10.13
CA VAL A 184 4.87 14.37 9.06
C VAL A 184 5.60 14.73 7.77
N LEU A 185 5.52 15.98 7.30
CA LEU A 185 6.24 16.41 6.10
C LEU A 185 7.77 16.27 6.30
N LYS A 186 8.27 16.72 7.46
CA LYS A 186 9.69 16.62 7.85
C LYS A 186 10.19 15.18 7.85
N ARG A 187 9.42 14.23 8.42
CA ARG A 187 9.71 12.78 8.39
C ARG A 187 9.67 12.24 6.97
N THR A 188 8.65 12.59 6.20
CA THR A 188 8.47 12.11 4.81
C THR A 188 9.65 12.48 3.91
N GLN A 189 10.07 13.75 3.92
CA GLN A 189 11.20 14.22 3.12
C GLN A 189 12.50 13.50 3.51
N TRP A 190 12.73 13.28 4.81
CA TRP A 190 13.92 12.58 5.29
C TRP A 190 13.89 11.09 4.96
N GLY A 191 12.73 10.46 5.08
CA GLY A 191 12.50 9.08 4.71
C GLY A 191 12.84 8.82 3.24
N TYR A 192 12.37 9.66 2.32
CA TYR A 192 12.76 9.54 0.91
C TYR A 192 14.23 9.87 0.65
N ALA A 193 14.77 10.89 1.31
CA ALA A 193 16.19 11.25 1.17
C ALA A 193 17.14 10.13 1.65
N THR A 194 16.67 9.26 2.55
CA THR A 194 17.44 8.14 3.12
C THR A 194 16.95 6.76 2.71
N ASN A 195 15.92 6.68 1.85
CA ASN A 195 15.41 5.43 1.34
C ASN A 195 16.53 4.71 0.57
N PRO A 196 16.73 3.40 0.76
CA PRO A 196 17.86 2.71 0.14
C PRO A 196 17.76 2.61 -1.39
N ASN A 197 16.61 2.92 -2.00
CA ASN A 197 16.48 3.05 -3.46
C ASN A 197 17.03 4.39 -4.01
N VAL A 198 17.44 5.32 -3.13
CA VAL A 198 17.98 6.64 -3.48
C VAL A 198 19.49 6.68 -3.24
N ALA A 199 20.25 6.93 -4.29
CA ALA A 199 21.71 6.98 -4.30
C ALA A 199 22.27 8.39 -4.08
N GLY A 200 21.47 9.40 -4.42
CA GLY A 200 21.82 10.80 -4.26
C GLY A 200 20.58 11.69 -4.24
N VAL A 201 20.72 12.85 -3.61
CA VAL A 201 19.62 13.77 -3.33
C VAL A 201 20.03 15.19 -3.68
N LEU A 202 19.15 15.86 -4.43
CA LEU A 202 19.15 17.31 -4.57
C LEU A 202 17.87 17.86 -3.92
N MET A 203 18.01 18.63 -2.84
CA MET A 203 16.88 19.29 -2.18
C MET A 203 16.76 20.73 -2.70
N VAL A 204 15.65 21.05 -3.36
CA VAL A 204 15.38 22.37 -3.96
C VAL A 204 14.27 23.06 -3.19
N GLY A 205 14.50 24.30 -2.79
CA GLY A 205 13.47 25.15 -2.16
C GLY A 205 13.30 26.48 -2.86
N LEU A 206 12.25 27.21 -2.50
CA LEU A 206 12.10 28.59 -2.97
C LEU A 206 13.01 29.53 -2.17
N GLY A 207 12.96 29.42 -0.84
CA GLY A 207 13.72 30.23 0.12
C GLY A 207 12.85 30.91 1.19
N CYS A 208 11.53 31.00 0.99
CA CYS A 208 10.62 31.73 1.88
C CYS A 208 9.45 30.89 2.45
N GLU A 209 9.44 29.58 2.20
CA GLU A 209 8.43 28.65 2.70
C GLU A 209 8.52 28.38 4.20
N GLY A 210 7.46 27.86 4.82
CA GLY A 210 7.51 27.41 6.23
C GLY A 210 8.47 26.23 6.45
N PHE A 211 8.55 25.31 5.47
CA PHE A 211 9.47 24.17 5.48
C PHE A 211 10.87 24.57 5.00
N GLN A 212 11.61 25.26 5.87
CA GLN A 212 12.95 25.76 5.58
C GLN A 212 14.00 24.64 5.54
N ILE A 213 14.76 24.55 4.44
CA ILE A 213 15.82 23.55 4.23
C ILE A 213 16.87 23.60 5.37
N GLY A 214 17.31 24.79 5.79
CA GLY A 214 18.30 24.93 6.86
C GLY A 214 17.85 24.27 8.16
N ARG A 215 16.61 24.55 8.61
CA ARG A 215 16.03 23.93 9.81
C ARG A 215 15.85 22.42 9.67
N TRP A 216 15.47 21.96 8.48
CA TRP A 216 15.36 20.54 8.19
C TRP A 216 16.71 19.82 8.29
N LYS A 217 17.79 20.45 7.77
CA LYS A 217 19.16 19.94 7.92
C LYS A 217 19.59 19.89 9.38
N GLU A 218 19.32 20.93 10.16
CA GLU A 218 19.60 20.95 11.60
C GLU A 218 18.86 19.81 12.34
N ALA A 219 17.58 19.61 12.05
CA ALA A 219 16.75 18.60 12.71
C ALA A 219 17.27 17.16 12.54
N TYR A 220 17.94 16.86 11.42
CA TYR A 220 18.50 15.54 11.13
C TYR A 220 20.04 15.52 11.06
N ASN A 221 20.71 16.58 11.51
CA ASN A 221 22.17 16.73 11.46
C ASN A 221 22.76 16.49 10.05
N ILE A 222 22.10 17.01 9.02
CA ILE A 222 22.46 16.79 7.63
C ILE A 222 23.63 17.68 7.23
N VAL A 223 24.71 17.05 6.76
CA VAL A 223 25.85 17.72 6.13
C VAL A 223 25.81 17.42 4.63
N GLU A 224 26.06 18.44 3.81
CA GLU A 224 26.15 18.22 2.37
C GLU A 224 27.36 17.34 2.03
N SER A 225 27.20 16.54 0.99
CA SER A 225 28.19 15.58 0.53
C SER A 225 28.19 15.55 -1.00
N ASP A 226 29.02 14.69 -1.57
CA ASP A 226 29.05 14.50 -3.02
C ASP A 226 27.78 13.84 -3.57
N THR A 227 26.92 13.28 -2.70
CA THR A 227 25.62 12.69 -3.07
C THR A 227 24.44 13.38 -2.39
N PHE A 228 24.66 14.48 -1.69
CA PHE A 228 23.60 15.26 -1.07
C PHE A 228 23.87 16.75 -1.19
N ARG A 229 23.04 17.46 -1.96
CA ARG A 229 23.16 18.91 -2.18
C ARG A 229 21.85 19.62 -1.92
N THR A 230 21.93 20.88 -1.51
CA THR A 230 20.75 21.72 -1.32
C THR A 230 20.91 23.05 -2.04
N MET A 231 19.79 23.65 -2.46
CA MET A 231 19.78 24.98 -3.06
C MET A 231 18.41 25.64 -2.92
N THR A 232 18.40 26.97 -2.89
CA THR A 232 17.17 27.77 -2.94
C THR A 232 17.12 28.60 -4.22
N ILE A 233 15.92 28.76 -4.78
CA ILE A 233 15.71 29.50 -6.03
C ILE A 233 16.06 30.99 -5.85
N GLN A 234 15.69 31.57 -4.69
CA GLN A 234 15.91 32.99 -4.41
C GLN A 234 17.41 33.31 -4.27
N GLU A 235 18.18 32.50 -3.55
CA GLU A 235 19.62 32.74 -3.36
C GLU A 235 20.43 32.44 -4.63
N THR A 236 20.00 31.45 -5.43
CA THR A 236 20.65 31.11 -6.70
C THR A 236 20.35 32.14 -7.82
N GLY A 237 19.40 33.05 -7.59
CA GLY A 237 19.07 34.13 -8.51
C GLY A 237 18.03 33.76 -9.58
N GLY A 238 17.05 32.94 -9.22
CA GLY A 238 15.87 32.62 -10.02
C GLY A 238 15.92 31.29 -10.76
N THR A 239 14.80 30.93 -11.39
CA THR A 239 14.55 29.60 -11.98
C THR A 239 15.65 29.15 -12.94
N LYS A 240 16.00 29.94 -13.96
CA LYS A 240 16.96 29.52 -15.00
C LYS A 240 18.34 29.19 -14.42
N LYS A 241 18.84 30.00 -13.50
CA LYS A 241 20.13 29.79 -12.84
C LYS A 241 20.09 28.55 -11.92
N THR A 242 18.98 28.38 -11.20
CA THR A 242 18.78 27.24 -10.31
C THR A 242 18.71 25.93 -11.08
N VAL A 243 18.01 25.90 -12.23
CA VAL A 243 17.99 24.71 -13.10
C VAL A 243 19.40 24.35 -13.58
N ALA A 244 20.18 25.32 -14.07
CA ALA A 244 21.55 25.07 -14.50
C ALA A 244 22.44 24.52 -13.36
N ALA A 245 22.38 25.16 -12.17
CA ALA A 245 23.12 24.72 -11.00
C ALA A 245 22.68 23.32 -10.51
N GLY A 246 21.39 23.02 -10.56
CA GLY A 246 20.83 21.71 -10.22
C GLY A 246 21.27 20.62 -11.18
N VAL A 247 21.27 20.89 -12.49
CA VAL A 247 21.79 19.99 -13.52
C VAL A 247 23.27 19.70 -13.28
N ASP A 248 24.09 20.72 -13.02
CA ASP A 248 25.51 20.53 -12.75
C ASP A 248 25.74 19.74 -11.46
N ALA A 249 24.98 20.03 -10.39
CA ALA A 249 25.05 19.29 -9.13
C ALA A 249 24.75 17.80 -9.35
N VAL A 250 23.66 17.45 -10.04
CA VAL A 250 23.32 16.04 -10.31
C VAL A 250 24.37 15.38 -11.21
N LYS A 251 24.92 16.08 -12.22
CA LYS A 251 26.02 15.55 -13.04
C LYS A 251 27.23 15.13 -12.21
N THR A 252 27.57 15.86 -11.14
CA THR A 252 28.66 15.47 -10.24
C THR A 252 28.33 14.24 -9.38
N MET A 253 27.05 13.97 -9.12
CA MET A 253 26.60 12.78 -8.38
C MET A 253 26.65 11.50 -9.23
N LEU A 254 26.41 11.59 -10.55
CA LEU A 254 26.28 10.43 -11.44
C LEU A 254 27.47 9.45 -11.36
N PRO A 255 28.75 9.87 -11.46
CA PRO A 255 29.87 8.93 -11.37
C PRO A 255 29.99 8.24 -10.02
N ILE A 256 29.46 8.84 -8.94
CA ILE A 256 29.52 8.29 -7.59
C ILE A 256 28.38 7.30 -7.38
N ALA A 257 27.15 7.69 -7.71
CA ALA A 257 25.97 6.83 -7.65
C ALA A 257 26.12 5.58 -8.51
N ASN A 258 26.76 5.71 -9.68
CA ASN A 258 26.99 4.60 -10.62
C ASN A 258 28.06 3.59 -10.15
N LYS A 259 28.83 3.89 -9.09
CA LYS A 259 29.77 2.91 -8.50
C LYS A 259 29.05 1.78 -7.78
N ALA A 260 27.83 2.03 -7.29
CA ALA A 260 27.00 1.00 -6.70
C ALA A 260 26.64 -0.02 -7.79
N LYS A 261 26.88 -1.29 -7.51
CA LYS A 261 26.49 -2.42 -8.36
C LYS A 261 25.58 -3.32 -7.53
N ARG A 262 24.73 -4.07 -8.21
CA ARG A 262 23.97 -5.13 -7.56
C ARG A 262 24.92 -6.20 -7.04
N GLU A 263 24.60 -6.73 -5.88
CA GLU A 263 25.24 -7.89 -5.26
C GLU A 263 24.19 -8.81 -4.66
N THR A 264 24.49 -10.10 -4.59
CA THR A 264 23.64 -11.08 -3.92
C THR A 264 23.56 -10.77 -2.43
N VAL A 265 22.35 -10.45 -1.96
CA VAL A 265 22.04 -10.15 -0.55
C VAL A 265 20.88 -11.00 -0.05
N PRO A 266 20.77 -11.26 1.26
CA PRO A 266 19.66 -12.04 1.80
C PRO A 266 18.33 -11.31 1.64
N ALA A 267 17.25 -12.08 1.44
CA ALA A 267 15.88 -11.58 1.37
C ALA A 267 15.43 -10.89 2.67
N SER A 268 16.16 -11.10 3.79
CA SER A 268 15.97 -10.36 5.03
C SER A 268 16.14 -8.85 4.91
N GLU A 269 16.79 -8.37 3.85
CA GLU A 269 16.96 -6.94 3.55
C GLU A 269 15.76 -6.32 2.82
N LEU A 270 14.76 -7.12 2.44
CA LEU A 270 13.54 -6.62 1.82
C LEU A 270 12.60 -6.04 2.89
N MET A 271 12.05 -4.88 2.56
CA MET A 271 10.97 -4.22 3.28
C MET A 271 9.82 -4.00 2.29
N LEU A 272 8.84 -4.89 2.35
CA LEU A 272 7.70 -4.96 1.45
C LEU A 272 6.54 -4.11 1.96
N ALA A 273 6.19 -3.07 1.21
CA ALA A 273 4.97 -2.31 1.39
C ALA A 273 3.77 -3.09 0.85
N LEU A 274 2.71 -3.18 1.66
CA LEU A 274 1.44 -3.80 1.28
C LEU A 274 0.41 -2.71 1.06
N GLN A 275 -0.18 -2.67 -0.13
CA GLN A 275 -1.18 -1.68 -0.50
C GLN A 275 -2.40 -2.32 -1.16
N CYS A 276 -3.53 -1.63 -1.03
CA CYS A 276 -4.73 -1.91 -1.77
C CYS A 276 -5.11 -0.67 -2.59
N GLY A 277 -5.70 -0.86 -3.76
CA GLY A 277 -6.32 0.23 -4.51
C GLY A 277 -7.81 0.02 -4.66
N GLY A 278 -8.25 -0.11 -5.90
CA GLY A 278 -9.65 -0.42 -6.22
C GLY A 278 -10.06 -1.83 -5.79
N SER A 279 -10.31 -2.03 -4.49
CA SER A 279 -10.84 -3.27 -3.91
C SER A 279 -12.22 -3.62 -4.47
N ASP A 280 -12.52 -4.91 -4.47
CA ASP A 280 -13.78 -5.53 -4.87
C ASP A 280 -14.14 -6.67 -3.91
N GLY A 281 -15.28 -7.33 -4.14
CA GLY A 281 -15.74 -8.46 -3.33
C GLY A 281 -14.82 -9.69 -3.36
N TYR A 282 -13.86 -9.74 -4.30
CA TYR A 282 -12.87 -10.82 -4.41
C TYR A 282 -11.58 -10.54 -3.66
N SER A 283 -11.29 -9.28 -3.34
CA SER A 283 -9.99 -8.88 -2.80
C SER A 283 -9.63 -9.68 -1.54
N GLY A 284 -10.58 -9.82 -0.62
CA GLY A 284 -10.41 -10.57 0.63
C GLY A 284 -10.47 -12.10 0.50
N ILE A 285 -10.67 -12.66 -0.70
CA ILE A 285 -10.74 -14.12 -0.92
C ILE A 285 -9.71 -14.62 -1.94
N THR A 286 -9.04 -13.72 -2.67
CA THR A 286 -7.99 -14.04 -3.64
C THR A 286 -6.66 -13.35 -3.32
N ALA A 287 -6.45 -12.12 -3.83
CA ALA A 287 -5.15 -11.46 -3.82
C ALA A 287 -4.65 -11.12 -2.41
N ASN A 288 -5.54 -10.68 -1.51
CA ASN A 288 -5.12 -10.29 -0.16
C ASN A 288 -4.62 -11.48 0.67
N PRO A 289 -5.34 -12.61 0.78
CA PRO A 289 -4.80 -13.77 1.50
C PRO A 289 -3.58 -14.39 0.79
N ALA A 290 -3.50 -14.36 -0.54
CA ALA A 290 -2.31 -14.82 -1.26
C ALA A 290 -1.09 -13.94 -0.98
N LEU A 291 -1.26 -12.62 -0.96
CA LEU A 291 -0.22 -11.69 -0.52
C LEU A 291 0.16 -11.92 0.95
N GLY A 292 -0.83 -12.22 1.81
CA GLY A 292 -0.58 -12.64 3.19
C GLY A 292 0.30 -13.89 3.30
N ALA A 293 0.06 -14.90 2.46
CA ALA A 293 0.92 -16.09 2.40
C ALA A 293 2.34 -15.76 1.92
N ALA A 294 2.50 -14.82 0.98
CA ALA A 294 3.81 -14.31 0.56
C ALA A 294 4.52 -13.52 1.67
N VAL A 295 3.77 -12.78 2.49
CA VAL A 295 4.29 -12.09 3.68
C VAL A 295 4.81 -13.07 4.71
N ASP A 296 4.06 -14.14 5.00
CA ASP A 296 4.51 -15.17 5.93
C ASP A 296 5.80 -15.85 5.44
N GLU A 297 5.93 -16.10 4.14
CA GLU A 297 7.18 -16.58 3.54
C GLU A 297 8.32 -15.55 3.72
N LEU A 298 8.09 -14.28 3.39
CA LEU A 298 9.08 -13.20 3.57
C LEU A 298 9.57 -13.10 5.02
N VAL A 299 8.65 -13.18 6.00
CA VAL A 299 8.99 -13.16 7.43
C VAL A 299 9.85 -14.36 7.82
N ARG A 300 9.56 -15.56 7.29
CA ARG A 300 10.41 -16.75 7.51
C ARG A 300 11.84 -16.56 6.96
N HIS A 301 12.02 -15.77 5.92
CA HIS A 301 13.34 -15.37 5.39
C HIS A 301 13.97 -14.19 6.16
N GLY A 302 13.33 -13.69 7.22
CA GLY A 302 13.81 -12.58 8.05
C GLY A 302 13.52 -11.19 7.47
N GLY A 303 12.68 -11.11 6.44
CA GLY A 303 12.27 -9.85 5.82
C GLY A 303 11.26 -9.07 6.65
N THR A 304 10.84 -7.92 6.13
CA THR A 304 9.85 -7.04 6.79
C THR A 304 8.68 -6.75 5.87
N ALA A 305 7.46 -6.81 6.38
CA ALA A 305 6.25 -6.45 5.64
C ALA A 305 5.48 -5.36 6.39
N ILE A 306 5.10 -4.30 5.68
CA ILE A 306 4.38 -3.14 6.23
C ILE A 306 2.94 -3.19 5.72
N LEU A 307 1.99 -3.51 6.60
CA LEU A 307 0.58 -3.22 6.37
C LEU A 307 0.28 -1.79 6.83
N SER A 308 -0.60 -1.10 6.13
CA SER A 308 -0.98 0.28 6.47
C SER A 308 -2.47 0.49 6.28
N GLU A 309 -2.89 1.66 5.79
CA GLU A 309 -4.27 1.99 5.47
C GLU A 309 -5.17 1.84 6.70
N THR A 310 -4.89 2.59 7.77
CA THR A 310 -5.60 2.47 9.06
C THR A 310 -7.12 2.53 8.95
N PRO A 311 -7.71 3.42 8.12
CA PRO A 311 -9.14 3.38 7.88
C PRO A 311 -9.64 2.06 7.30
N GLU A 312 -8.80 1.34 6.57
CA GLU A 312 -9.13 0.05 5.96
C GLU A 312 -9.07 -1.13 6.91
N ILE A 313 -8.56 -1.02 8.14
CA ILE A 313 -8.65 -2.11 9.13
C ILE A 313 -9.74 -1.87 10.18
N TYR A 314 -10.50 -0.77 10.07
CA TYR A 314 -11.56 -0.42 11.02
C TYR A 314 -12.67 -1.47 11.09
N GLY A 315 -12.83 -2.10 12.25
CA GLY A 315 -13.69 -3.26 12.43
C GLY A 315 -12.94 -4.57 12.55
N ALA A 316 -11.76 -4.66 11.94
CA ALA A 316 -10.93 -5.85 11.89
C ALA A 316 -9.64 -5.71 12.72
N GLU A 317 -9.41 -4.59 13.40
CA GLU A 317 -8.19 -4.33 14.16
C GLU A 317 -7.98 -5.36 15.27
N HIS A 318 -9.05 -5.95 15.81
CA HIS A 318 -9.00 -7.04 16.80
C HIS A 318 -8.28 -8.30 16.27
N LEU A 319 -8.31 -8.54 14.95
CA LEU A 319 -7.56 -9.63 14.30
C LEU A 319 -6.06 -9.37 14.29
N LEU A 320 -5.64 -8.11 14.39
CA LEU A 320 -4.24 -7.70 14.46
C LEU A 320 -3.76 -7.58 15.92
N THR A 321 -4.56 -6.98 16.79
CA THR A 321 -4.21 -6.82 18.22
C THR A 321 -4.03 -8.15 18.93
N ARG A 322 -4.84 -9.17 18.58
CA ARG A 322 -4.71 -10.51 19.15
C ARG A 322 -3.39 -11.20 18.82
N ARG A 323 -2.81 -10.90 17.67
CA ARG A 323 -1.49 -11.38 17.23
C ARG A 323 -0.39 -10.31 17.35
N ALA A 324 -0.60 -9.28 18.16
CA ALA A 324 0.45 -8.31 18.46
C ALA A 324 1.50 -8.93 19.36
N ALA A 325 2.79 -8.66 19.11
CA ALA A 325 3.90 -9.24 19.88
C ALA A 325 3.81 -8.94 21.39
N THR A 326 3.23 -7.79 21.74
CA THR A 326 2.93 -7.42 23.11
C THR A 326 1.63 -6.64 23.17
N ARG A 327 1.05 -6.53 24.38
CA ARG A 327 -0.08 -5.65 24.64
C ARG A 327 0.18 -4.22 24.20
N ALA A 328 1.36 -3.67 24.50
CA ALA A 328 1.73 -2.30 24.15
C ALA A 328 1.72 -2.07 22.62
N VAL A 329 2.17 -3.06 21.83
CA VAL A 329 2.10 -2.99 20.36
C VAL A 329 0.65 -2.98 19.89
N GLY A 330 -0.22 -3.80 20.48
CA GLY A 330 -1.65 -3.79 20.17
C GLY A 330 -2.36 -2.49 20.59
N GLU A 331 -2.03 -1.93 21.75
CA GLU A 331 -2.58 -0.66 22.24
C GLU A 331 -2.20 0.51 21.33
N LYS A 332 -0.95 0.55 20.83
CA LYS A 332 -0.54 1.53 19.81
C LYS A 332 -1.45 1.53 18.58
N LEU A 333 -1.85 0.34 18.10
CA LEU A 333 -2.77 0.23 16.95
C LEU A 333 -4.15 0.80 17.29
N VAL A 334 -4.70 0.43 18.45
CA VAL A 334 -6.00 0.94 18.91
C VAL A 334 -5.98 2.46 19.10
N ASP A 335 -4.88 3.03 19.59
CA ASP A 335 -4.73 4.47 19.72
C ASP A 335 -4.69 5.20 18.38
N ARG A 336 -4.23 4.55 17.29
CA ARG A 336 -4.37 5.07 15.93
C ARG A 336 -5.81 5.01 15.44
N ILE A 337 -6.54 3.93 15.73
CA ILE A 337 -7.98 3.86 15.41
C ILE A 337 -8.75 5.02 16.05
N LYS A 338 -8.53 5.27 17.35
CA LYS A 338 -9.15 6.39 18.07
C LYS A 338 -8.76 7.76 17.50
N TRP A 339 -7.50 7.92 17.12
CA TRP A 339 -7.05 9.13 16.45
C TRP A 339 -7.79 9.34 15.12
N TRP A 340 -8.03 8.28 14.36
CA TRP A 340 -8.79 8.35 13.10
C TRP A 340 -10.29 8.63 13.31
N GLU A 341 -10.90 8.10 14.36
CA GLU A 341 -12.27 8.44 14.76
C GLU A 341 -12.39 9.94 15.06
N ASP A 342 -11.47 10.50 15.85
CA ASP A 342 -11.39 11.95 16.11
C ASP A 342 -11.13 12.73 14.81
N TYR A 343 -10.12 12.33 14.04
CA TYR A 343 -9.71 13.00 12.80
C TYR A 343 -10.84 13.07 11.79
N THR A 344 -11.57 11.97 11.58
CA THR A 344 -12.71 11.96 10.66
C THR A 344 -13.84 12.82 11.20
N SER A 345 -14.19 12.68 12.48
CA SER A 345 -15.25 13.47 13.13
C SER A 345 -15.02 14.98 13.03
N ARG A 346 -13.82 15.46 13.40
CA ARG A 346 -13.47 16.90 13.35
C ARG A 346 -13.40 17.46 11.94
N ASN A 347 -13.26 16.60 10.93
CA ASN A 347 -13.30 16.95 9.52
C ASN A 347 -14.65 16.63 8.84
N LYS A 348 -15.70 16.30 9.60
CA LYS A 348 -17.06 15.97 9.09
C LYS A 348 -17.06 14.78 8.12
N MET A 349 -16.22 13.80 8.40
CA MET A 349 -16.12 12.52 7.72
C MET A 349 -16.42 11.38 8.69
N GLU A 350 -16.62 10.17 8.17
CA GLU A 350 -16.83 8.94 8.92
C GLU A 350 -15.85 7.86 8.43
N MET A 351 -15.47 6.94 9.31
CA MET A 351 -14.63 5.78 8.94
C MET A 351 -15.25 4.95 7.81
N ASN A 352 -16.59 4.84 7.78
CA ASN A 352 -17.32 4.14 6.73
C ASN A 352 -17.41 4.90 5.39
N ASN A 353 -16.80 6.08 5.26
CA ASN A 353 -16.58 6.69 3.94
C ASN A 353 -15.54 5.94 3.10
N ASN A 354 -14.77 5.02 3.70
CA ASN A 354 -13.88 4.11 3.00
C ASN A 354 -14.41 2.67 3.01
N PRO A 355 -15.55 2.41 2.36
CA PRO A 355 -15.39 2.02 0.97
C PRO A 355 -15.77 3.14 -0.01
N SER A 356 -14.88 3.41 -0.98
CA SER A 356 -15.14 4.36 -2.07
C SER A 356 -16.33 3.92 -2.93
N PRO A 357 -16.94 4.82 -3.74
CA PRO A 357 -18.00 4.45 -4.69
C PRO A 357 -17.57 3.30 -5.63
N GLY A 358 -16.29 3.25 -6.00
CA GLY A 358 -15.73 2.15 -6.77
C GLY A 358 -15.74 0.83 -6.01
N ASN A 359 -15.38 0.82 -4.73
CA ASN A 359 -15.41 -0.41 -3.92
C ASN A 359 -16.83 -0.96 -3.76
N LYS A 360 -17.80 -0.07 -3.56
CA LYS A 360 -19.23 -0.41 -3.42
C LYS A 360 -19.78 -1.07 -4.67
N LEU A 361 -19.53 -0.45 -5.83
CA LEU A 361 -19.82 -1.04 -7.14
C LEU A 361 -19.07 -2.37 -7.39
N GLY A 362 -17.95 -2.61 -6.71
CA GLY A 362 -17.20 -3.87 -6.77
C GLY A 362 -17.70 -4.95 -5.80
N GLY A 363 -18.72 -4.69 -5.00
CA GLY A 363 -19.34 -5.67 -4.09
C GLY A 363 -19.07 -5.47 -2.60
N LEU A 364 -18.23 -4.51 -2.19
CA LEU A 364 -17.94 -4.24 -0.78
C LEU A 364 -18.99 -3.31 -0.17
N THR A 365 -19.69 -3.77 0.87
CA THR A 365 -20.90 -3.10 1.38
C THR A 365 -20.60 -2.13 2.51
N THR A 366 -19.67 -2.46 3.38
CA THR A 366 -19.32 -1.68 4.57
C THR A 366 -17.81 -1.66 4.73
N ILE A 367 -17.30 -0.72 5.55
CA ILE A 367 -15.89 -0.74 5.93
C ILE A 367 -15.55 -2.03 6.68
N LEU A 368 -16.44 -2.54 7.55
CA LEU A 368 -16.23 -3.81 8.26
C LEU A 368 -15.93 -4.97 7.31
N GLU A 369 -16.68 -5.09 6.21
CA GLU A 369 -16.43 -6.13 5.20
C GLU A 369 -15.08 -5.95 4.51
N LYS A 370 -14.78 -4.70 4.10
CA LYS A 370 -13.52 -4.36 3.44
C LYS A 370 -12.34 -4.67 4.35
N SER A 371 -12.47 -4.38 5.64
CA SER A 371 -11.41 -4.52 6.63
C SER A 371 -10.97 -5.94 6.91
N LEU A 372 -11.90 -6.88 6.90
CA LEU A 372 -11.56 -8.30 7.02
C LEU A 372 -10.63 -8.74 5.89
N GLY A 373 -10.93 -8.32 4.66
CA GLY A 373 -10.08 -8.58 3.50
C GLY A 373 -8.76 -7.81 3.56
N ALA A 374 -8.77 -6.54 3.97
CA ALA A 374 -7.56 -5.72 4.04
C ALA A 374 -6.55 -6.24 5.07
N ALA A 375 -7.02 -6.72 6.23
CA ALA A 375 -6.19 -7.28 7.29
C ALA A 375 -5.46 -8.57 6.85
N ALA A 376 -6.07 -9.36 5.96
CA ALA A 376 -5.49 -10.61 5.43
C ALA A 376 -4.18 -10.39 4.65
N LYS A 377 -3.94 -9.17 4.12
CA LYS A 377 -2.68 -8.83 3.45
C LYS A 377 -1.47 -8.99 4.37
N GLY A 378 -1.64 -8.77 5.67
CA GLY A 378 -0.58 -8.88 6.68
C GLY A 378 -0.25 -10.32 7.10
N GLY A 379 -0.73 -11.33 6.36
CA GLY A 379 -0.45 -12.75 6.64
C GLY A 379 -1.00 -13.20 7.99
N THR A 380 -0.35 -14.20 8.57
CA THR A 380 -0.74 -14.84 9.84
C THR A 380 0.31 -14.70 10.94
N THR A 381 1.52 -14.24 10.61
CA THR A 381 2.62 -13.99 11.56
C THR A 381 2.32 -12.90 12.59
N THR A 382 3.08 -12.87 13.67
CA THR A 382 2.93 -11.91 14.77
C THR A 382 3.26 -10.48 14.33
N MET A 383 2.39 -9.52 14.69
CA MET A 383 2.60 -8.09 14.45
C MET A 383 3.62 -7.55 15.47
N THR A 384 4.81 -7.25 15.00
CA THR A 384 5.97 -6.92 15.83
C THR A 384 6.08 -5.44 16.19
N GLY A 385 5.45 -4.54 15.42
CA GLY A 385 5.51 -3.11 15.65
C GLY A 385 4.36 -2.34 15.01
N VAL A 386 4.11 -1.14 15.54
CA VAL A 386 3.17 -0.14 15.03
C VAL A 386 3.90 1.19 14.96
N TYR A 387 3.87 1.82 13.79
CA TYR A 387 4.57 3.05 13.45
C TYR A 387 3.58 4.13 13.03
N GLU A 388 3.93 5.40 13.25
CA GLU A 388 3.21 6.52 12.67
C GLU A 388 3.60 6.74 11.19
N TYR A 389 2.85 7.61 10.51
CA TYR A 389 3.12 7.95 9.11
C TYR A 389 4.57 8.41 8.89
N ALA A 390 5.25 7.74 7.95
CA ALA A 390 6.64 7.98 7.57
C ALA A 390 7.67 7.84 8.70
N GLU A 391 7.31 7.22 9.82
CA GLU A 391 8.27 6.85 10.85
C GLU A 391 9.18 5.73 10.32
N LYS A 392 10.47 5.79 10.66
CA LYS A 392 11.44 4.79 10.23
C LYS A 392 11.11 3.44 10.85
N VAL A 393 10.90 2.43 10.01
CA VAL A 393 10.71 1.06 10.45
C VAL A 393 12.06 0.47 10.88
N ASP A 394 12.17 0.05 12.13
CA ASP A 394 13.41 -0.47 12.74
C ASP A 394 13.31 -1.92 13.22
N THR A 395 12.11 -2.50 13.17
CA THR A 395 11.81 -3.87 13.60
C THR A 395 11.56 -4.78 12.39
N LYS A 396 12.03 -6.04 12.48
CA LYS A 396 11.85 -7.06 11.44
C LYS A 396 10.54 -7.84 11.64
N GLY A 397 10.05 -8.48 10.58
CA GLY A 397 8.80 -9.25 10.60
C GLY A 397 7.61 -8.47 10.07
N PHE A 398 6.41 -8.85 10.49
CA PHE A 398 5.19 -8.12 10.12
C PHE A 398 5.03 -6.88 11.02
N VAL A 399 4.84 -5.71 10.42
CA VAL A 399 4.61 -4.44 11.12
C VAL A 399 3.42 -3.68 10.52
N PHE A 400 2.87 -2.76 11.30
CA PHE A 400 1.83 -1.85 10.85
C PHE A 400 2.34 -0.40 10.82
N MET A 401 2.02 0.36 9.78
CA MET A 401 2.28 1.80 9.73
C MET A 401 0.99 2.56 9.48
N ASP A 402 0.73 3.56 10.32
CA ASP A 402 -0.43 4.42 10.21
C ASP A 402 -0.39 5.27 8.94
N THR A 403 -1.37 5.07 8.06
CA THR A 403 -1.55 5.85 6.85
C THR A 403 -3.04 6.01 6.49
N PRO A 404 -3.40 7.02 5.69
CA PRO A 404 -4.71 7.10 5.05
C PRO A 404 -4.93 5.93 4.08
N GLY A 405 -6.18 5.61 3.76
CA GLY A 405 -6.52 4.64 2.70
C GLY A 405 -6.48 5.20 1.27
N TYR A 406 -5.83 6.36 1.05
CA TYR A 406 -5.66 6.93 -0.29
C TYR A 406 -4.32 6.50 -0.86
N ASP A 407 -4.34 5.70 -1.92
CA ASP A 407 -3.22 4.89 -2.41
C ASP A 407 -1.88 5.64 -2.48
N PRO A 408 -1.77 6.81 -3.16
CA PRO A 408 -0.49 7.51 -3.28
C PRO A 408 0.00 8.07 -1.95
N VAL A 409 -0.91 8.53 -1.09
CA VAL A 409 -0.56 9.06 0.22
C VAL A 409 -0.07 7.96 1.14
N SER A 410 -0.73 6.80 1.10
CA SER A 410 -0.35 5.64 1.90
C SER A 410 1.02 5.10 1.52
N ALA A 411 1.22 4.81 0.23
CA ALA A 411 2.48 4.30 -0.27
C ALA A 411 3.64 5.28 -0.04
N THR A 412 3.38 6.59 -0.13
CA THR A 412 4.39 7.63 0.22
C THR A 412 4.86 7.48 1.67
N GLY A 413 3.96 7.23 2.61
CA GLY A 413 4.32 6.99 4.01
C GLY A 413 5.20 5.74 4.17
N GLN A 414 4.80 4.63 3.52
CA GLN A 414 5.53 3.36 3.60
C GLN A 414 6.94 3.44 3.01
N VAL A 415 7.09 4.09 1.85
CA VAL A 415 8.39 4.30 1.20
C VAL A 415 9.27 5.22 2.05
N ALA A 416 8.70 6.28 2.63
CA ALA A 416 9.43 7.13 3.56
C ALA A 416 9.88 6.37 4.82
N GLY A 417 9.07 5.43 5.33
CA GLY A 417 9.47 4.60 6.47
C GLY A 417 10.52 3.53 6.15
N GLY A 418 10.86 3.34 4.86
CA GLY A 418 11.98 2.51 4.41
C GLY A 418 11.63 1.42 3.39
N ALA A 419 10.37 1.30 2.96
CA ALA A 419 9.97 0.26 2.02
C ALA A 419 10.78 0.36 0.71
N ASN A 420 11.37 -0.76 0.30
CA ASN A 420 12.20 -0.86 -0.89
C ASN A 420 11.55 -1.72 -2.00
N ILE A 421 10.40 -2.34 -1.75
CA ILE A 421 9.54 -2.98 -2.75
C ILE A 421 8.07 -2.87 -2.32
N LEU A 422 7.13 -2.88 -3.27
CA LEU A 422 5.70 -2.72 -3.00
C LEU A 422 4.87 -3.77 -3.74
N CYS A 423 3.87 -4.34 -3.07
CA CYS A 423 2.81 -5.12 -3.70
C CYS A 423 1.47 -4.39 -3.57
N PHE A 424 0.73 -4.34 -4.66
CA PHE A 424 -0.48 -3.54 -4.80
C PHE A 424 -1.65 -4.40 -5.29
N THR A 425 -2.62 -4.70 -4.43
CA THR A 425 -3.80 -5.50 -4.79
C THR A 425 -4.89 -4.64 -5.40
N THR A 426 -5.48 -5.08 -6.52
CA THR A 426 -6.55 -4.33 -7.19
C THR A 426 -7.55 -5.23 -7.89
N GLY A 427 -8.85 -4.99 -7.64
CA GLY A 427 -9.96 -5.65 -8.33
C GLY A 427 -10.66 -4.81 -9.38
N ARG A 428 -10.24 -3.54 -9.52
CA ARG A 428 -10.82 -2.58 -10.47
C ARG A 428 -9.82 -1.95 -11.42
N GLY A 429 -8.58 -2.44 -11.44
CA GLY A 429 -7.57 -2.00 -12.38
C GLY A 429 -6.93 -0.65 -12.05
N SER A 430 -6.57 -0.39 -10.78
CA SER A 430 -5.73 0.78 -10.44
C SER A 430 -4.45 0.75 -11.27
N ALA A 431 -4.13 1.89 -11.91
CA ALA A 431 -2.93 2.07 -12.70
C ALA A 431 -1.76 2.62 -11.87
N TYR A 432 -1.76 2.38 -10.56
CA TYR A 432 -0.74 2.89 -9.64
C TYR A 432 0.68 2.40 -10.00
N GLY A 433 1.67 3.25 -9.74
CA GLY A 433 3.08 2.90 -9.68
C GLY A 433 3.82 3.83 -8.72
N CYS A 434 5.03 3.48 -8.33
CA CYS A 434 5.79 4.25 -7.36
C CYS A 434 7.25 4.39 -7.81
N LYS A 435 7.83 5.57 -7.60
CA LYS A 435 9.27 5.82 -7.63
C LYS A 435 9.68 6.39 -6.28
N PRO A 436 10.82 5.96 -5.70
CA PRO A 436 11.84 5.09 -6.27
C PRO A 436 11.56 3.57 -6.07
N THR A 437 10.41 3.19 -5.52
CA THR A 437 10.14 1.81 -5.08
C THR A 437 9.29 1.03 -6.10
N PRO A 438 9.78 -0.08 -6.66
CA PRO A 438 9.04 -0.84 -7.67
C PRO A 438 7.74 -1.42 -7.12
N SER A 439 6.68 -1.42 -7.94
CA SER A 439 5.30 -1.77 -7.53
C SER A 439 4.75 -2.94 -8.34
N ILE A 440 4.54 -4.09 -7.68
CA ILE A 440 3.99 -5.31 -8.29
C ILE A 440 2.47 -5.29 -8.13
N LYS A 441 1.72 -5.24 -9.24
CA LYS A 441 0.26 -5.20 -9.23
C LYS A 441 -0.35 -6.60 -9.29
N LEU A 442 -1.21 -6.88 -8.31
CA LEU A 442 -1.88 -8.17 -8.12
C LEU A 442 -3.37 -8.03 -8.44
N ALA A 443 -3.82 -8.62 -9.54
CA ALA A 443 -5.22 -8.58 -9.94
C ALA A 443 -6.06 -9.57 -9.10
N THR A 444 -7.14 -9.11 -8.49
CA THR A 444 -7.99 -9.95 -7.61
C THR A 444 -8.88 -10.91 -8.41
N ASN A 445 -9.05 -10.68 -9.71
CA ASN A 445 -9.90 -11.50 -10.58
C ASN A 445 -9.33 -11.60 -12.01
N SER A 446 -9.54 -12.77 -12.63
CA SER A 446 -9.00 -13.10 -13.95
C SER A 446 -9.59 -12.26 -15.10
N GLU A 447 -10.70 -11.56 -14.89
CA GLU A 447 -11.26 -10.65 -15.89
C GLU A 447 -10.42 -9.38 -16.01
N ILE A 448 -10.14 -8.71 -14.88
CA ILE A 448 -9.29 -7.51 -14.87
C ILE A 448 -7.88 -7.84 -15.32
N TYR A 449 -7.30 -8.95 -14.87
CA TYR A 449 -5.98 -9.38 -15.32
C TYR A 449 -5.89 -9.46 -16.84
N ARG A 450 -6.84 -10.14 -17.49
CA ARG A 450 -6.85 -10.28 -18.96
C ARG A 450 -7.12 -8.97 -19.68
N LYS A 451 -7.99 -8.11 -19.12
CA LYS A 451 -8.35 -6.81 -19.71
C LYS A 451 -7.22 -5.79 -19.62
N MET A 452 -6.40 -5.86 -18.57
CA MET A 452 -5.32 -4.91 -18.27
C MET A 452 -3.98 -5.66 -18.12
N ILE A 453 -3.70 -6.58 -19.05
CA ILE A 453 -2.53 -7.47 -18.99
C ILE A 453 -1.20 -6.71 -18.98
N ASP A 454 -1.18 -5.52 -19.60
CA ASP A 454 -0.01 -4.65 -19.64
C ASP A 454 0.19 -3.86 -18.34
N ASP A 455 -0.82 -3.81 -17.47
CA ASP A 455 -0.73 -3.17 -16.15
C ASP A 455 -0.50 -4.20 -15.04
N MET A 456 -1.03 -5.42 -15.16
CA MET A 456 -1.10 -6.39 -14.06
C MET A 456 0.07 -7.39 -14.10
N ASP A 457 0.83 -7.47 -13.01
CA ASP A 457 1.98 -8.38 -12.92
C ASP A 457 1.57 -9.84 -12.62
N ILE A 458 0.54 -10.05 -11.79
CA ILE A 458 0.08 -11.39 -11.38
C ILE A 458 -1.45 -11.48 -11.38
N ASN A 459 -1.97 -12.59 -11.90
CA ASN A 459 -3.37 -12.98 -11.73
C ASN A 459 -3.55 -13.75 -10.42
N CYS A 460 -4.31 -13.21 -9.46
CA CYS A 460 -4.75 -13.96 -8.28
C CYS A 460 -6.18 -14.51 -8.44
N GLY A 461 -6.88 -14.17 -9.52
CA GLY A 461 -8.25 -14.62 -9.77
C GLY A 461 -8.40 -16.10 -10.07
N ASP A 462 -7.32 -16.75 -10.50
CA ASP A 462 -7.23 -18.19 -10.73
C ASP A 462 -7.33 -19.02 -9.43
N ILE A 463 -7.26 -18.38 -8.26
CA ILE A 463 -7.65 -19.00 -6.98
C ILE A 463 -9.13 -19.45 -7.03
N LEU A 464 -10.01 -18.67 -7.65
CA LEU A 464 -11.41 -19.03 -7.84
C LEU A 464 -11.61 -20.14 -8.88
N ASP A 465 -10.54 -20.49 -9.61
CA ASP A 465 -10.48 -21.55 -10.60
C ASP A 465 -9.73 -22.80 -10.07
N GLY A 466 -9.24 -22.77 -8.82
CA GLY A 466 -8.70 -23.93 -8.11
C GLY A 466 -7.24 -23.83 -7.64
N VAL A 467 -6.53 -22.74 -7.94
CA VAL A 467 -5.17 -22.51 -7.39
C VAL A 467 -5.25 -22.26 -5.88
N SER A 468 -4.38 -22.88 -5.10
CA SER A 468 -4.36 -22.66 -3.66
C SER A 468 -3.77 -21.28 -3.29
N ILE A 469 -4.18 -20.76 -2.13
CA ILE A 469 -3.64 -19.49 -1.60
C ILE A 469 -2.13 -19.62 -1.35
N GLU A 470 -1.68 -20.78 -0.89
CA GLU A 470 -0.29 -21.10 -0.61
C GLU A 470 0.57 -21.13 -1.87
N GLU A 471 0.07 -21.75 -2.95
CA GLU A 471 0.77 -21.75 -4.25
C GLU A 471 0.85 -20.34 -4.82
N LYS A 472 -0.25 -19.56 -4.76
CA LYS A 472 -0.24 -18.17 -5.22
C LYS A 472 0.69 -17.29 -4.37
N GLY A 473 0.77 -17.53 -3.07
CA GLY A 473 1.72 -16.85 -2.18
C GLY A 473 3.18 -17.10 -2.56
N LYS A 474 3.53 -18.34 -2.92
CA LYS A 474 4.88 -18.67 -3.42
C LYS A 474 5.18 -17.97 -4.75
N GLU A 475 4.21 -17.88 -5.65
CA GLU A 475 4.35 -17.14 -6.92
C GLU A 475 4.60 -15.64 -6.67
N ILE A 476 3.83 -15.02 -5.77
CA ILE A 476 4.01 -13.62 -5.38
C ILE A 476 5.39 -13.40 -4.77
N PHE A 477 5.81 -14.25 -3.82
CA PHE A 477 7.14 -14.14 -3.19
C PHE A 477 8.27 -14.27 -4.20
N ALA A 478 8.18 -15.23 -5.14
CA ALA A 478 9.15 -15.37 -6.22
C ALA A 478 9.21 -14.11 -7.10
N LYS A 479 8.05 -13.50 -7.43
CA LYS A 479 8.00 -12.25 -8.20
C LYS A 479 8.61 -11.07 -7.46
N VAL A 480 8.42 -11.00 -6.14
CA VAL A 480 9.06 -10.00 -5.27
C VAL A 480 10.58 -10.10 -5.37
N LEU A 481 11.16 -11.30 -5.26
CA LEU A 481 12.61 -11.51 -5.41
C LEU A 481 13.11 -11.15 -6.81
N GLU A 482 12.36 -11.52 -7.84
CA GLU A 482 12.68 -11.23 -9.25
C GLU A 482 12.76 -9.71 -9.51
N VAL A 483 11.72 -8.97 -9.08
CA VAL A 483 11.64 -7.52 -9.25
C VAL A 483 12.66 -6.81 -8.38
N ALA A 484 12.89 -7.27 -7.15
CA ALA A 484 13.95 -6.76 -6.29
C ALA A 484 15.34 -6.91 -6.93
N SER A 485 15.56 -8.01 -7.65
CA SER A 485 16.81 -8.32 -8.36
C SER A 485 17.01 -7.52 -9.66
N GLY A 486 16.03 -6.72 -10.08
CA GLY A 486 16.15 -5.78 -11.18
C GLY A 486 15.21 -6.00 -12.36
N THR A 487 14.34 -7.03 -12.34
CA THR A 487 13.24 -7.07 -13.29
C THR A 487 12.33 -5.87 -13.06
N ARG A 488 11.90 -5.21 -14.14
CA ARG A 488 10.94 -4.10 -14.07
C ARG A 488 9.54 -4.65 -13.89
N SER A 489 8.79 -4.08 -12.94
CA SER A 489 7.35 -4.27 -12.85
C SER A 489 6.63 -3.62 -14.04
N LYS A 490 5.39 -4.03 -14.30
CA LYS A 490 4.56 -3.41 -15.34
C LYS A 490 4.39 -1.90 -15.19
N SER A 491 4.24 -1.40 -13.95
CA SER A 491 4.21 0.05 -13.72
C SER A 491 5.51 0.76 -14.09
N GLU A 492 6.67 0.13 -13.86
CA GLU A 492 7.95 0.71 -14.22
C GLU A 492 8.17 0.71 -15.73
N GLU A 493 7.75 -0.35 -16.42
CA GLU A 493 7.77 -0.40 -17.89
C GLU A 493 6.94 0.73 -18.51
N LEU A 494 5.79 1.03 -17.90
CA LEU A 494 4.88 2.12 -18.30
C LEU A 494 5.35 3.52 -17.84
N GLY A 495 6.36 3.59 -16.97
CA GLY A 495 6.94 4.85 -16.48
C GLY A 495 6.18 5.53 -15.33
N TYR A 496 5.20 4.87 -14.71
CA TYR A 496 4.47 5.39 -13.54
C TYR A 496 5.40 5.69 -12.35
N GLY A 497 4.96 6.58 -11.45
CA GLY A 497 5.67 6.93 -10.21
C GLY A 497 6.04 8.42 -10.08
N ASP A 498 5.85 9.23 -11.12
CA ASP A 498 6.20 10.67 -11.10
C ASP A 498 5.10 11.54 -10.47
N ALA A 499 3.85 11.06 -10.45
CA ALA A 499 2.71 11.78 -9.88
C ALA A 499 2.27 11.21 -8.53
N GLU A 500 2.79 10.05 -8.16
CA GLU A 500 2.32 9.23 -7.05
C GLU A 500 3.07 9.49 -5.73
N PHE A 501 4.08 10.37 -5.74
CA PHE A 501 4.65 10.95 -4.52
C PHE A 501 3.72 12.03 -3.97
N VAL A 502 2.93 11.68 -2.94
CA VAL A 502 1.92 12.56 -2.35
C VAL A 502 2.05 12.53 -0.83
N PRO A 503 2.87 13.40 -0.23
CA PRO A 503 2.96 13.50 1.23
C PRO A 503 1.61 13.82 1.87
N TRP A 504 1.31 13.19 3.02
CA TRP A 504 0.07 13.45 3.73
C TRP A 504 0.05 14.88 4.29
N THR A 505 -0.96 15.64 3.90
CA THR A 505 -1.23 16.97 4.45
C THR A 505 -2.26 16.86 5.56
N ILE A 506 -1.84 17.11 6.80
CA ILE A 506 -2.69 17.14 7.99
C ILE A 506 -2.85 18.60 8.45
N GLY A 507 -4.10 19.02 8.66
CA GLY A 507 -4.43 20.37 9.12
C GLY A 507 -5.02 21.24 8.02
N ALA A 508 -5.24 22.52 8.36
CA ALA A 508 -5.82 23.48 7.44
C ALA A 508 -4.77 23.99 6.43
N THR A 509 -5.20 24.15 5.18
CA THR A 509 -4.50 24.98 4.20
C THR A 509 -5.13 26.37 4.26
N MET A 510 -4.33 27.39 4.57
CA MET A 510 -4.79 28.78 4.75
C MET A 510 -4.79 29.58 3.44
#